data_AF-A0A3S3LPC4-F1
#
_entry.id   AF-A0A3S3LPC4-F1
#
_cell.length_a   1.000
_cell.length_b   1.000
_cell.length_c   1.000
_cell.angle_alpha   90.00
_cell.angle_beta   90.00
_cell.angle_gamma   90.00
#
_symmetry.space_group_name_H-M   'P 1'
#
loop_
_entity.id
_entity.type
_entity.pdbx_description
1 polymer ?
#
loop_
_entity_poly.entity_id
_entity_poly.type
_entity_poly.pdbx_seq_one_letter_code
_entity_poly.pdbx_strand_id
1 'polypeptide(L)'
;MTNHDAILWQSARNLLDAQENLNKLFKAFWLVECSGEDPKIEELEYDRSSGDFLQPVWNSFFLHRNTRANGKAKGIVTIAIQLTADEGTEADWADGKRSKVIVGYSTGIVRQDAWAFTTDGPNEAGYMENCVAEQRFWRPEDKEDESWFYAVPLDFLTSTERVRELVVAPVREILRGGPLDDVFEKVDASLAKVEASLCLPPQPGAAG
;
A
#
# COMPACT_ATOMS: atom_id res chain seq x y z
N MET A 1 36.85 2.87 2.82
CA MET A 1 36.48 3.35 1.47
C MET A 1 35.51 2.35 0.90
N THR A 2 34.22 2.67 0.89
CA THR A 2 33.21 1.87 0.20
C THR A 2 33.44 2.00 -1.31
N ASN A 3 33.60 0.87 -1.98
CA ASN A 3 33.84 0.83 -3.42
C ASN A 3 32.56 1.34 -4.11
N HIS A 4 32.64 2.47 -4.80
CA HIS A 4 31.47 3.10 -5.45
C HIS A 4 30.81 2.13 -6.45
N ASP A 5 31.61 1.25 -7.08
CA ASP A 5 31.11 0.22 -7.98
C ASP A 5 30.24 -0.83 -7.26
N ALA A 6 30.55 -1.14 -6.00
CA ALA A 6 29.75 -2.08 -5.20
C ALA A 6 28.41 -1.47 -4.79
N ILE A 7 28.39 -0.17 -4.46
CA ILE A 7 27.16 0.57 -4.17
C ILE A 7 26.27 0.60 -5.41
N LEU A 8 26.83 0.99 -6.56
CA LEU A 8 26.10 1.04 -7.83
C LEU A 8 25.52 -0.33 -8.23
N TRP A 9 26.29 -1.41 -8.03
CA TRP A 9 25.83 -2.76 -8.32
C TRP A 9 24.69 -3.21 -7.40
N GLN A 10 24.78 -2.92 -6.10
CA GLN A 10 23.71 -3.24 -5.16
C GLN A 10 22.43 -2.44 -5.46
N SER A 11 22.56 -1.15 -5.78
CA SER A 11 21.43 -0.32 -6.21
C SER A 11 20.76 -0.88 -7.48
N ALA A 12 21.55 -1.29 -8.48
CA ALA A 12 21.01 -1.91 -9.69
C ALA A 12 20.28 -3.23 -9.41
N ARG A 13 20.79 -4.05 -8.48
CA ARG A 13 20.15 -5.30 -8.08
C ARG A 13 18.83 -5.08 -7.34
N ASN A 14 18.81 -4.12 -6.41
CA ASN A 14 17.60 -3.74 -5.68
C ASN A 14 16.51 -3.27 -6.65
N LEU A 15 16.86 -2.50 -7.68
CA LEU A 15 15.93 -2.07 -8.72
C LEU A 15 15.36 -3.24 -9.54
N LEU A 16 16.19 -4.21 -9.93
CA LEU A 16 15.75 -5.39 -10.67
C LEU A 16 14.81 -6.27 -9.84
N ASP A 17 15.18 -6.56 -8.59
CA ASP A 17 14.36 -7.39 -7.70
C ASP A 17 13.02 -6.69 -7.37
N ALA A 18 13.04 -5.37 -7.20
CA ALA A 18 11.82 -4.58 -7.03
C ALA A 18 10.91 -4.60 -8.26
N GLN A 19 11.46 -4.49 -9.47
CA GLN A 19 10.70 -4.59 -10.71
C GLN A 19 10.06 -5.98 -10.89
N GLU A 20 10.79 -7.04 -10.52
CA GLU A 20 10.25 -8.41 -10.56
C GLU A 20 9.08 -8.57 -9.58
N ASN A 21 9.22 -8.05 -8.35
CA ASN A 21 8.17 -8.10 -7.34
C ASN A 21 6.96 -7.22 -7.71
N LEU A 22 7.17 -6.05 -8.32
CA LEU A 22 6.10 -5.23 -8.90
C LEU A 22 5.32 -6.01 -9.96
N ASN A 23 6.01 -6.66 -10.89
CA ASN A 23 5.37 -7.48 -11.91
C ASN A 23 4.55 -8.63 -11.30
N LYS A 24 5.03 -9.24 -10.21
CA LYS A 24 4.29 -10.27 -9.46
C LYS A 24 3.06 -9.69 -8.76
N LEU A 25 3.21 -8.58 -8.04
CA LEU A 25 2.13 -7.89 -7.34
C LEU A 25 1.01 -7.51 -8.31
N PHE A 26 1.33 -6.76 -9.37
CA PHE A 26 0.32 -6.26 -10.29
C PHE A 26 -0.43 -7.40 -10.98
N LYS A 27 0.30 -8.42 -11.49
CA LYS A 27 -0.33 -9.59 -12.12
C LYS A 27 -1.20 -10.38 -11.13
N ALA A 28 -0.73 -10.58 -9.91
CA ALA A 28 -1.46 -11.32 -8.89
C ALA A 28 -2.71 -10.57 -8.43
N PHE A 29 -2.60 -9.28 -8.12
CA PHE A 29 -3.72 -8.45 -7.72
C PHE A 29 -4.77 -8.37 -8.84
N TRP A 30 -4.34 -8.09 -10.07
CA TRP A 30 -5.22 -8.10 -11.24
C TRP A 30 -5.97 -9.42 -11.38
N LEU A 31 -5.25 -10.54 -11.30
CA LEU A 31 -5.84 -11.86 -11.42
C LEU A 31 -6.84 -12.15 -10.30
N VAL A 32 -6.64 -11.64 -9.09
CA VAL A 32 -7.50 -11.99 -7.94
C VAL A 32 -8.68 -11.03 -7.79
N GLU A 33 -8.46 -9.72 -7.94
CA GLU A 33 -9.46 -8.68 -7.66
C GLU A 33 -10.21 -8.22 -8.91
N CYS A 34 -9.55 -8.08 -10.06
CA CYS A 34 -10.23 -7.62 -11.28
C CYS A 34 -10.98 -8.74 -12.01
N SER A 35 -10.78 -10.01 -11.63
CA SER A 35 -11.52 -11.16 -12.17
C SER A 35 -12.59 -11.72 -11.23
N GLY A 36 -12.63 -11.26 -9.97
CA GLY A 36 -13.55 -11.74 -8.94
C GLY A 36 -14.88 -10.99 -8.91
N GLU A 37 -15.93 -11.65 -8.38
CA GLU A 37 -17.28 -11.06 -8.34
C GLU A 37 -17.59 -10.25 -7.06
N ASP A 38 -16.85 -10.43 -5.96
CA ASP A 38 -17.13 -9.77 -4.66
C ASP A 38 -15.91 -9.63 -3.70
N PRO A 39 -15.51 -8.41 -3.28
CA PRO A 39 -16.00 -7.10 -3.75
C PRO A 39 -15.59 -6.83 -5.20
N LYS A 40 -16.37 -6.02 -5.92
CA LYS A 40 -16.04 -5.66 -7.30
C LYS A 40 -15.00 -4.54 -7.28
N ILE A 41 -13.77 -4.84 -7.70
CA ILE A 41 -12.65 -3.90 -7.79
C ILE A 41 -12.23 -3.79 -9.25
N GLU A 42 -12.35 -2.59 -9.81
CA GLU A 42 -12.04 -2.30 -11.21
C GLU A 42 -10.83 -1.37 -11.28
N GLU A 43 -9.90 -1.58 -12.20
CA GLU A 43 -8.86 -0.59 -12.46
C GLU A 43 -9.50 0.72 -12.94
N LEU A 44 -9.12 1.84 -12.31
CA LEU A 44 -9.42 3.15 -12.87
C LEU A 44 -8.47 3.37 -14.04
N GLU A 45 -8.94 3.08 -15.26
CA GLU A 45 -8.16 3.31 -16.49
C GLU A 45 -7.56 4.72 -16.48
N TYR A 46 -6.24 4.83 -16.57
CA TYR A 46 -5.65 5.98 -17.23
C TYR A 46 -4.36 5.67 -17.97
N ASP A 47 -4.22 6.45 -19.03
CA ASP A 47 -3.07 6.61 -19.92
C ASP A 47 -1.77 6.57 -19.13
N ARG A 48 -0.90 5.65 -19.55
CA ARG A 48 0.45 5.47 -19.03
C ARG A 48 1.10 6.85 -18.98
N SER A 49 1.58 7.27 -17.81
CA SER A 49 2.43 8.45 -17.74
C SER A 49 3.58 8.26 -18.73
N SER A 50 3.54 9.09 -19.77
CA SER A 50 4.63 9.27 -20.71
C SER A 50 5.82 9.81 -19.93
N GLY A 51 6.91 9.06 -19.84
CA GLY A 51 8.20 9.70 -19.60
C GLY A 51 9.29 8.82 -19.03
N ASP A 52 9.07 8.23 -17.85
CA ASP A 52 10.22 7.81 -17.05
C ASP A 52 10.24 6.31 -16.76
N PHE A 53 11.37 5.69 -17.09
CA PHE A 53 11.62 4.26 -16.98
C PHE A 53 11.50 3.73 -15.53
N LEU A 54 11.65 4.60 -14.52
CA LEU A 54 11.53 4.27 -13.08
C LEU A 54 11.01 5.48 -12.29
N GLN A 55 9.82 5.36 -11.70
CA GLN A 55 9.34 6.31 -10.68
C GLN A 55 9.71 5.78 -9.28
N PRO A 56 10.27 6.61 -8.39
CA PRO A 56 10.64 6.22 -7.02
C PRO A 56 9.44 5.81 -6.16
N VAL A 57 8.25 6.34 -6.49
CA VAL A 57 6.96 5.84 -6.02
C VAL A 57 6.05 5.61 -7.21
N TRP A 58 5.48 4.42 -7.32
CA TRP A 58 4.51 4.07 -8.35
C TRP A 58 3.14 3.85 -7.73
N ASN A 59 2.10 4.55 -8.20
CA ASN A 59 0.74 4.46 -7.68
C ASN A 59 -0.20 3.83 -8.71
N SER A 60 -1.03 2.90 -8.26
CA SER A 60 -2.13 2.30 -9.03
C SER A 60 -3.44 2.47 -8.27
N PHE A 61 -4.50 2.83 -8.98
CA PHE A 61 -5.79 3.18 -8.39
C PHE A 61 -6.88 2.24 -8.90
N PHE A 62 -7.70 1.75 -7.98
CA PHE A 62 -8.77 0.80 -8.28
C PHE A 62 -10.07 1.26 -7.64
N LEU A 63 -11.15 1.30 -8.42
CA LEU A 63 -12.47 1.67 -7.95
C LEU A 63 -13.14 0.48 -7.27
N HIS A 64 -13.50 0.65 -6.01
CA HIS A 64 -14.33 -0.31 -5.26
C HIS A 64 -15.81 -0.02 -5.54
N ARG A 65 -16.56 -1.03 -6.00
CA ARG A 65 -17.99 -0.94 -6.30
C ARG A 65 -18.81 -1.98 -5.55
N ASN A 66 -20.10 -1.67 -5.39
CA ASN A 66 -21.10 -2.67 -5.03
C ASN A 66 -21.14 -3.81 -6.07
N THR A 67 -21.45 -5.02 -5.59
CA THR A 67 -21.54 -6.27 -6.37
C THR A 67 -22.65 -6.32 -7.42
N ARG A 68 -23.64 -5.43 -7.34
CA ARG A 68 -24.74 -5.37 -8.33
C ARG A 68 -24.23 -4.83 -9.68
N ALA A 69 -24.83 -5.28 -10.78
CA ALA A 69 -24.59 -4.66 -12.09
C ALA A 69 -24.84 -3.14 -12.01
N ASN A 70 -23.87 -2.33 -12.45
CA ASN A 70 -23.83 -0.86 -12.26
C ASN A 70 -23.84 -0.39 -10.79
N GLY A 71 -23.27 -1.17 -9.88
CA GLY A 71 -23.12 -0.82 -8.48
C GLY A 71 -22.45 0.54 -8.30
N LYS A 72 -23.02 1.37 -7.41
CA LYS A 72 -22.41 2.64 -7.00
C LYS A 72 -21.00 2.37 -6.48
N ALA A 73 -20.05 3.22 -6.89
CA ALA A 73 -18.73 3.27 -6.30
C ALA A 73 -18.83 3.59 -4.80
N LYS A 74 -17.95 2.99 -4.02
CA LYS A 74 -17.87 3.13 -2.55
C LYS A 74 -16.58 3.76 -2.07
N GLY A 75 -15.56 3.74 -2.91
CA GLY A 75 -14.23 4.20 -2.55
C GLY A 75 -13.21 3.83 -3.59
N ILE A 76 -11.96 4.20 -3.33
CA ILE A 76 -10.81 3.90 -4.16
C ILE A 76 -9.79 3.14 -3.33
N VAL A 77 -9.39 1.96 -3.80
CA VAL A 77 -8.21 1.25 -3.31
C VAL A 77 -7.00 1.79 -4.07
N THR A 78 -5.98 2.23 -3.33
CA THR A 78 -4.69 2.63 -3.88
C THR A 78 -3.65 1.58 -3.52
N ILE A 79 -2.87 1.15 -4.51
CA ILE A 79 -1.66 0.36 -4.28
C ILE A 79 -0.49 1.21 -4.74
N ALA A 80 0.38 1.58 -3.82
CA ALA A 80 1.63 2.25 -4.12
C ALA A 80 2.83 1.37 -3.82
N ILE A 81 3.90 1.53 -4.59
CA ILE A 81 5.19 0.93 -4.30
C ILE A 81 6.19 2.04 -4.08
N GLN A 82 6.86 2.03 -2.94
CA GLN A 82 7.99 2.89 -2.67
C GLN A 82 9.28 2.07 -2.74
N LEU A 83 10.23 2.55 -3.54
CA LEU A 83 11.56 1.98 -3.65
C LEU A 83 12.54 2.75 -2.76
N THR A 84 13.58 2.05 -2.30
CA THR A 84 14.69 2.65 -1.58
C THR A 84 16.03 2.21 -2.14
N ALA A 85 17.03 3.09 -2.02
CA ALA A 85 18.40 2.81 -2.39
C ALA A 85 19.25 2.30 -1.22
N ASP A 86 18.77 2.45 0.03
CA ASP A 86 19.53 2.14 1.24
C ASP A 86 19.15 0.76 1.80
N GLU A 87 20.15 0.05 2.35
CA GLU A 87 19.91 -1.12 3.21
C GLU A 87 19.56 -0.64 4.61
N GLY A 88 18.38 -0.97 5.12
CA GLY A 88 18.05 -0.73 6.52
C GLY A 88 16.88 -1.54 7.04
N THR A 89 16.66 -1.43 8.35
CA THR A 89 15.58 -2.09 9.08
C THR A 89 14.43 -1.12 9.31
N GLU A 90 13.26 -1.67 9.66
CA GLU A 90 12.04 -0.90 9.91
C GLU A 90 12.18 0.16 11.02
N ALA A 91 13.24 0.15 11.83
CA ALA A 91 13.43 1.15 12.87
C ALA A 91 13.66 2.58 12.32
N ASP A 92 14.13 2.70 11.08
CA ASP A 92 14.48 3.99 10.45
C ASP A 92 13.44 4.37 9.39
N TRP A 93 12.20 4.55 9.84
CA TRP A 93 11.10 5.09 9.02
C TRP A 93 11.46 6.43 8.37
N ALA A 94 12.33 7.20 9.06
CA ALA A 94 12.90 8.50 8.66
C ALA A 94 13.20 8.64 7.17
N ASP A 95 13.82 7.57 6.65
CA ASP A 95 14.49 7.57 5.36
C ASP A 95 13.98 6.46 4.42
N GLY A 96 12.92 5.74 4.80
CA GLY A 96 12.35 4.68 3.98
C GLY A 96 13.38 3.60 3.60
N LYS A 97 14.16 3.08 4.55
CA LYS A 97 15.30 2.17 4.27
C LYS A 97 14.94 0.74 3.82
N ARG A 98 13.65 0.46 3.60
CA ARG A 98 13.18 -0.80 3.00
C ARG A 98 12.09 -0.53 1.98
N SER A 99 12.20 -1.14 0.80
CA SER A 99 11.17 -1.07 -0.23
C SER A 99 9.88 -1.71 0.27
N LYS A 100 8.75 -1.06 0.04
CA LYS A 100 7.44 -1.47 0.57
C LYS A 100 6.32 -1.24 -0.43
N VAL A 101 5.26 -2.02 -0.25
CA VAL A 101 3.96 -1.80 -0.88
C VAL A 101 3.05 -1.16 0.15
N ILE A 102 2.40 -0.08 -0.24
CA ILE A 102 1.43 0.66 0.56
C ILE A 102 0.07 0.39 -0.04
N VAL A 103 -0.87 0.00 0.81
CA VAL A 103 -2.24 -0.32 0.42
C VAL A 103 -3.15 0.64 1.16
N GLY A 104 -3.76 1.55 0.42
CA GLY A 104 -4.67 2.56 0.92
C GLY A 104 -6.10 2.34 0.45
N TYR A 105 -7.05 2.83 1.23
CA TYR A 105 -8.45 2.96 0.87
C TYR A 105 -8.93 4.37 1.20
N SER A 106 -9.65 4.97 0.27
CA SER A 106 -10.33 6.25 0.47
C SER A 106 -11.83 6.08 0.21
N THR A 107 -12.67 6.74 1.00
CA THR A 107 -14.14 6.70 0.84
C THR A 107 -14.63 7.51 -0.35
N GLY A 108 -13.83 8.46 -0.83
CA GLY A 108 -14.11 9.23 -2.03
C GLY A 108 -14.08 8.39 -3.31
N ILE A 109 -14.77 8.89 -4.34
CA ILE A 109 -15.02 8.15 -5.58
C ILE A 109 -14.41 8.82 -6.81
N VAL A 110 -13.82 10.01 -6.64
CA VAL A 110 -12.99 10.64 -7.67
C VAL A 110 -11.52 10.49 -7.29
N ARG A 111 -10.65 10.42 -8.29
CA ARG A 111 -9.21 10.16 -8.11
C ARG A 111 -8.54 11.15 -7.15
N GLN A 112 -8.99 12.40 -7.14
CA GLN A 112 -8.49 13.44 -6.25
C GLN A 112 -8.72 13.11 -4.77
N ASP A 113 -9.68 12.24 -4.47
CA ASP A 113 -9.96 11.77 -3.11
C ASP A 113 -9.11 10.54 -2.73
N ALA A 114 -8.44 9.91 -3.70
CA ALA A 114 -7.61 8.74 -3.45
C ALA A 114 -6.31 9.15 -2.75
N TRP A 115 -5.77 8.25 -1.91
CA TRP A 115 -4.42 8.38 -1.41
C TRP A 115 -3.42 8.60 -2.57
N ALA A 116 -2.68 9.70 -2.54
CA ALA A 116 -1.59 9.95 -3.47
C ALA A 116 -0.27 9.88 -2.71
N PHE A 117 0.52 8.84 -2.98
CA PHE A 117 1.82 8.66 -2.34
C PHE A 117 2.91 9.29 -3.23
N THR A 118 3.73 10.18 -2.67
CA THR A 118 4.81 10.88 -3.40
C THR A 118 6.16 10.71 -2.71
N THR A 119 7.21 11.31 -3.27
CA THR A 119 8.58 11.32 -2.73
C THR A 119 8.91 12.54 -1.88
N ASP A 120 7.93 13.41 -1.63
CA ASP A 120 8.19 14.73 -1.03
C ASP A 120 8.68 14.67 0.43
N GLY A 121 8.69 13.47 1.02
CA GLY A 121 9.57 13.13 2.13
C GLY A 121 9.93 11.64 2.16
N PRO A 122 11.17 11.27 2.53
CA PRO A 122 11.60 9.87 2.60
C PRO A 122 10.94 9.10 3.78
N ASN A 123 10.39 9.84 4.76
CA ASN A 123 9.42 9.43 5.78
C ASN A 123 7.97 9.33 5.29
N GLU A 124 7.65 10.03 4.21
CA GLU A 124 6.28 10.44 3.83
C GLU A 124 5.66 9.52 2.79
N ALA A 125 6.08 8.26 2.80
CA ALA A 125 5.51 7.16 2.04
C ALA A 125 4.09 6.78 2.53
N GLY A 126 3.23 7.79 2.63
CA GLY A 126 1.91 7.80 3.23
C GLY A 126 1.59 9.02 4.09
N TYR A 127 2.48 10.00 4.25
CA TYR A 127 2.11 11.20 5.00
C TYR A 127 1.33 12.15 4.10
N MET A 128 0.00 12.16 4.27
CA MET A 128 -0.78 13.36 4.02
C MET A 128 -0.65 14.24 5.27
N GLU A 129 -0.48 15.55 5.10
CA GLU A 129 -0.69 16.49 6.21
C GLU A 129 -2.01 16.11 6.90
N ASN A 130 -1.98 15.87 8.21
CA ASN A 130 -3.10 15.37 9.02
C ASN A 130 -3.34 13.84 9.04
N CYS A 131 -2.34 13.00 8.76
CA CYS A 131 -2.40 11.56 9.10
C CYS A 131 -1.88 11.26 10.51
N VAL A 132 -2.52 10.30 11.18
CA VAL A 132 -2.11 9.78 12.50
C VAL A 132 -1.90 8.27 12.44
N ALA A 133 -0.92 7.79 13.21
CA ALA A 133 -0.70 6.36 13.43
C ALA A 133 -1.79 5.79 14.34
N GLU A 134 -2.37 4.65 13.95
CA GLU A 134 -3.39 3.93 14.71
C GLU A 134 -3.02 2.44 14.72
N GLN A 135 -2.38 1.99 15.81
CA GLN A 135 -1.93 0.60 15.97
C GLN A 135 -1.09 0.08 14.78
N ARG A 136 -1.72 -0.67 13.87
CA ARG A 136 -1.09 -1.36 12.72
C ARG A 136 -1.25 -0.62 11.38
N PHE A 137 -1.88 0.54 11.36
CA PHE A 137 -2.18 1.30 10.15
C PHE A 137 -2.15 2.81 10.39
N TRP A 138 -2.40 3.57 9.33
CA TRP A 138 -2.52 5.01 9.36
C TRP A 138 -3.91 5.43 8.89
N ARG A 139 -4.40 6.53 9.44
CA ARG A 139 -5.69 7.14 9.07
C ARG A 139 -5.59 8.66 9.13
N PRO A 140 -6.53 9.39 8.50
CA PRO A 140 -6.71 10.81 8.74
C PRO A 140 -6.96 11.10 10.22
N GLU A 141 -6.55 12.29 10.68
CA GLU A 141 -6.82 12.80 12.01
C GLU A 141 -8.33 12.97 12.23
N ASP A 142 -9.05 13.40 11.19
CA ASP A 142 -10.50 13.44 11.15
C ASP A 142 -11.07 12.02 11.22
N LYS A 143 -11.76 11.73 12.32
CA LYS A 143 -12.37 10.41 12.57
C LYS A 143 -13.63 10.16 11.74
N GLU A 144 -14.22 11.20 11.13
CA GLU A 144 -15.33 11.02 10.19
C GLU A 144 -14.83 10.51 8.82
N ASP A 145 -13.55 10.71 8.51
CA ASP A 145 -12.94 10.16 7.30
C ASP A 145 -12.42 8.73 7.56
N GLU A 146 -13.22 7.74 7.15
CA GLU A 146 -12.92 6.32 7.26
C GLU A 146 -11.82 5.82 6.29
N SER A 147 -11.03 6.72 5.71
CA SER A 147 -9.87 6.38 4.89
C SER A 147 -8.73 5.80 5.75
N TRP A 148 -7.96 4.89 5.18
CA TRP A 148 -6.86 4.24 5.89
C TRP A 148 -5.80 3.74 4.91
N PHE A 149 -4.58 3.52 5.39
CA PHE A 149 -3.58 2.74 4.65
C PHE A 149 -2.69 1.93 5.58
N TYR A 150 -2.08 0.87 5.05
CA TYR A 150 -1.03 0.10 5.71
C TYR A 150 0.10 -0.22 4.74
N ALA A 151 1.22 -0.71 5.25
CA ALA A 151 2.38 -1.06 4.44
C ALA A 151 2.87 -2.48 4.70
N VAL A 152 3.33 -3.14 3.65
CA VAL A 152 3.98 -4.46 3.68
C VAL A 152 5.34 -4.37 3.00
N PRO A 153 6.36 -5.09 3.48
CA PRO A 153 7.63 -5.14 2.78
C PRO A 153 7.51 -5.74 1.38
N LEU A 154 8.15 -5.12 0.40
CA LEU A 154 8.05 -5.55 -0.99
C LEU A 154 8.66 -6.95 -1.20
N ASP A 155 9.71 -7.27 -0.46
CA ASP A 155 10.41 -8.56 -0.49
C ASP A 155 9.59 -9.71 0.13
N PHE A 156 8.49 -9.43 0.83
CA PHE A 156 7.56 -10.47 1.29
C PHE A 156 6.57 -10.92 0.21
N LEU A 157 6.45 -10.18 -0.90
CA LEU A 157 5.51 -10.43 -1.98
C LEU A 157 6.12 -11.27 -3.11
N THR A 158 6.66 -12.42 -2.74
CA THR A 158 7.43 -13.28 -3.65
C THR A 158 6.57 -14.18 -4.54
N SER A 159 5.28 -14.30 -4.25
CA SER A 159 4.34 -15.19 -4.95
C SER A 159 2.91 -14.64 -4.95
N THR A 160 2.06 -15.17 -5.84
CA THR A 160 0.62 -14.87 -5.86
C THR A 160 -0.06 -15.22 -4.53
N GLU A 161 0.40 -16.27 -3.85
CA GLU A 161 -0.11 -16.67 -2.54
C GLU A 161 0.18 -15.60 -1.47
N ARG A 162 1.42 -15.09 -1.44
CA ARG A 162 1.80 -14.01 -0.52
C ARG A 162 1.07 -12.70 -0.81
N VAL A 163 0.88 -12.35 -2.08
CA VAL A 163 0.04 -11.19 -2.46
C VAL A 163 -1.40 -11.40 -1.99
N ARG A 164 -1.93 -12.63 -2.13
CA ARG A 164 -3.27 -12.95 -1.66
C ARG A 164 -3.39 -12.78 -0.14
N GLU A 165 -2.43 -13.33 0.59
CA GLU A 165 -2.41 -13.34 2.06
C GLU A 165 -2.21 -11.95 2.65
N LEU A 166 -1.27 -11.16 2.11
CA LEU A 166 -0.81 -9.92 2.73
C LEU A 166 -1.51 -8.66 2.22
N VAL A 167 -2.09 -8.70 1.02
CA VAL A 167 -2.73 -7.53 0.39
C VAL A 167 -4.21 -7.77 0.19
N VAL A 168 -4.55 -8.82 -0.57
CA VAL A 168 -5.93 -9.07 -1.00
C VAL A 168 -6.84 -9.45 0.15
N ALA A 169 -6.47 -10.46 0.94
CA ALA A 169 -7.34 -10.99 1.99
C ALA A 169 -7.67 -9.91 3.04
N PRO A 170 -6.69 -9.12 3.54
CA PRO A 170 -6.99 -8.03 4.46
C PRO A 170 -7.94 -7.00 3.85
N VAL A 171 -7.70 -6.55 2.62
CA VAL A 171 -8.55 -5.58 1.92
C VAL A 171 -9.97 -6.13 1.77
N ARG A 172 -10.14 -7.38 1.32
CA ARG A 172 -11.45 -7.99 1.15
C ARG A 172 -12.22 -8.10 2.45
N GLU A 173 -11.55 -8.54 3.52
CA GLU A 173 -12.18 -8.62 4.83
C GLU A 173 -12.67 -7.25 5.29
N ILE A 174 -11.86 -6.20 5.12
CA ILE A 174 -12.22 -4.82 5.46
C ILE A 174 -13.39 -4.32 4.60
N LEU A 175 -13.37 -4.54 3.29
CA LEU A 175 -14.37 -3.98 2.37
C LEU A 175 -15.72 -4.72 2.35
N ARG A 176 -15.77 -6.02 2.68
CA ARG A 176 -17.02 -6.81 2.63
C ARG A 176 -18.07 -6.43 3.68
N GLY A 177 -17.79 -5.48 4.56
CA GLY A 177 -18.63 -5.24 5.75
C GLY A 177 -18.50 -6.39 6.76
N GLY A 178 -19.01 -6.19 7.98
CA GLY A 178 -18.83 -7.13 9.09
C GLY A 178 -19.64 -6.73 10.31
N PRO A 179 -19.57 -7.49 11.41
CA PRO A 179 -20.31 -7.20 12.64
C PRO A 179 -19.74 -6.03 13.44
N LEU A 180 -18.54 -5.56 13.08
CA LEU A 180 -17.96 -4.34 13.64
C LEU A 180 -18.55 -3.15 12.91
N ASP A 181 -19.16 -2.25 13.68
CA ASP A 181 -19.69 -0.99 13.17
C ASP A 181 -18.58 0.05 12.96
N ASP A 182 -17.45 -0.09 13.66
CA ASP A 182 -16.27 0.79 13.52
C ASP A 182 -15.31 0.26 12.45
N VAL A 183 -15.07 1.06 11.40
CA VAL A 183 -14.15 0.72 10.31
C VAL A 183 -12.72 0.55 10.80
N PHE A 184 -12.25 1.38 11.73
CA PHE A 184 -10.87 1.35 12.22
C PHE A 184 -10.60 0.12 13.10
N GLU A 185 -11.55 -0.27 13.96
CA GLU A 185 -11.44 -1.56 14.68
C GLU A 185 -11.37 -2.74 13.71
N LYS A 186 -12.11 -2.67 12.60
CA LYS A 186 -12.12 -3.70 11.58
C LYS A 186 -10.82 -3.76 10.78
N VAL A 187 -10.26 -2.60 10.43
CA VAL A 187 -8.95 -2.49 9.79
C VAL A 187 -7.90 -3.13 10.69
N ASP A 188 -7.87 -2.74 11.96
CA ASP A 188 -6.92 -3.29 12.92
C ASP A 188 -7.06 -4.81 13.09
N ALA A 189 -8.28 -5.32 13.28
CA ALA A 189 -8.53 -6.75 13.45
C ALA A 189 -8.16 -7.58 12.21
N SER A 190 -8.35 -7.03 11.01
CA SER A 190 -7.92 -7.65 9.75
C SER A 190 -6.38 -7.72 9.67
N LEU A 191 -5.72 -6.62 10.02
CA LEU A 191 -4.27 -6.48 9.98
C LEU A 191 -3.54 -7.25 11.09
N ALA A 192 -4.18 -7.48 12.24
CA ALA A 192 -3.64 -8.29 13.33
C ALA A 192 -3.26 -9.71 12.90
N LYS A 193 -3.95 -10.27 11.89
CA LYS A 193 -3.67 -11.61 11.34
C LYS A 193 -2.34 -11.69 10.60
N VAL A 194 -1.84 -10.55 10.12
CA VAL A 194 -0.62 -10.44 9.32
C VAL A 194 0.41 -9.51 9.95
N GLU A 195 0.26 -9.16 11.24
CA GLU A 195 1.07 -8.16 11.95
C GLU A 195 2.57 -8.38 11.78
N ALA A 196 3.04 -9.63 11.92
CA ALA A 196 4.46 -9.98 11.76
C ALA A 196 5.02 -9.74 10.35
N SER A 197 4.16 -9.46 9.37
CA SER A 197 4.49 -9.15 7.99
C SER A 197 4.21 -7.70 7.58
N LEU A 198 3.77 -6.85 8.52
CA LEU A 198 3.50 -5.44 8.27
C LEU A 198 4.70 -4.58 8.60
N CYS A 199 4.84 -3.49 7.86
CA CYS A 199 5.65 -2.38 8.32
C CYS A 199 4.77 -1.54 9.28
N LEU A 200 5.04 -1.64 10.59
CA LEU A 200 4.18 -1.03 11.63
C LEU A 200 4.45 0.46 11.86
N PRO A 201 3.40 1.29 12.06
CA PRO A 201 3.56 2.68 12.44
C PRO A 201 4.42 2.87 13.71
N PRO A 202 5.20 3.97 13.81
CA PRO A 202 5.92 4.29 15.03
C PRO A 202 4.94 4.51 16.18
N GLN A 203 5.14 3.79 17.28
CA GLN A 203 4.26 3.87 18.44
C GLN A 203 4.62 5.09 19.30
N PRO A 204 3.63 5.84 19.83
CA PRO A 204 3.87 6.93 20.77
C PRO A 204 4.46 6.36 22.07
N GLY A 205 5.79 6.40 22.18
CA GLY A 205 6.55 5.86 23.31
C GLY A 205 7.98 5.42 23.00
N ALA A 206 8.37 5.33 21.72
CA ALA A 206 9.73 4.93 21.31
C ALA A 206 10.75 6.08 21.21
N ALA A 207 10.38 7.31 21.62
CA ALA A 207 11.33 8.40 21.79
C ALA A 207 11.85 8.40 23.24
N GLY A 208 12.89 7.59 23.47
CA GLY A 208 13.75 7.67 24.66
C GLY A 208 14.98 8.51 24.38
#